data_AF-A0A143DF97-F1
#
_entry.id   AF-A0A143DF97-F1
#
_cell.length_a   1.000
_cell.length_b   1.000
_cell.length_c   1.000
_cell.angle_alpha   90.00
_cell.angle_beta   90.00
_cell.angle_gamma   90.00
#
_symmetry.space_group_name_H-M   'P 1'
#
loop_
_entity.id
_entity.type
_entity.pdbx_description
1 polymer ?
#
loop_
_entity_poly.entity_id
_entity_poly.type
_entity_poly.pdbx_seq_one_letter_code
_entity_poly.pdbx_strand_id
1 'polypeptide(L)'
;MTQTADCYGVHWTDGIAWLHQGGEPTTLADKPAQQVQGIAREDRCNHAIPIHATSAAQPHREMLSTVWKDLMFQAMLPVPKTGPGIWYFDVELLYPTLLCKLSSPVFAPIRAMANMTLEQIIDAMGQSNVQPLLLTGVRDRHAQLVERLVAAAPALPRTLILIGKAEMPLSHSFSMLPDLPLQNLILPPWEQLGANILRDYMLGRLTSEGGAGYGASESSSAAT
;
A
#
# COMPACT_ATOMS: atom_id res chain seq x y z
N MET A 1 -19.47 7.87 -0.90
CA MET A 1 -17.99 7.83 -0.86
C MET A 1 -17.51 8.64 -2.04
N THR A 2 -17.20 9.92 -1.87
CA THR A 2 -16.85 10.79 -3.00
C THR A 2 -16.07 12.01 -2.52
N GLN A 3 -14.74 11.86 -2.52
CA GLN A 3 -13.83 12.91 -2.97
C GLN A 3 -12.50 12.23 -3.33
N THR A 4 -12.19 12.16 -4.62
CA THR A 4 -10.93 11.65 -5.14
C THR A 4 -9.87 12.73 -4.92
N ALA A 5 -8.91 12.47 -4.02
CA ALA A 5 -7.77 13.35 -3.84
C ALA A 5 -6.97 13.44 -5.15
N ASP A 6 -6.42 14.62 -5.47
CA ASP A 6 -5.63 14.86 -6.68
C ASP A 6 -4.24 14.17 -6.59
N CYS A 7 -4.23 12.85 -6.73
CA CYS A 7 -3.08 11.98 -6.50
C CYS A 7 -3.11 10.72 -7.37
N TYR A 8 -1.98 10.06 -7.55
CA TYR A 8 -1.93 8.75 -8.20
C TYR A 8 -2.61 7.67 -7.34
N GLY A 9 -3.08 6.61 -7.98
CA GLY A 9 -3.69 5.46 -7.31
C GLY A 9 -5.16 5.26 -7.65
N VAL A 10 -5.93 4.72 -6.70
CA VAL A 10 -7.32 4.28 -6.93
C VAL A 10 -8.32 5.37 -6.62
N HIS A 11 -9.31 5.49 -7.49
CA HIS A 11 -10.36 6.49 -7.45
C HIS A 11 -11.70 5.88 -7.88
N TRP A 12 -12.79 6.58 -7.59
CA TRP A 12 -14.14 6.11 -7.92
C TRP A 12 -14.95 7.21 -8.59
N THR A 13 -15.68 6.83 -9.63
CA THR A 13 -16.66 7.66 -10.31
C THR A 13 -17.89 6.80 -10.56
N ASP A 14 -19.07 7.25 -10.10
CA ASP A 14 -20.34 6.52 -10.27
C ASP A 14 -20.28 5.04 -9.84
N GLY A 15 -19.53 4.75 -8.76
CA GLY A 15 -19.35 3.40 -8.23
C GLY A 15 -18.35 2.51 -8.99
N ILE A 16 -17.72 3.02 -10.04
CA ILE A 16 -16.68 2.32 -10.81
C ILE A 16 -15.31 2.75 -10.30
N ALA A 17 -14.52 1.78 -9.85
CA ALA A 17 -13.13 2.00 -9.47
C ALA A 17 -12.23 2.10 -10.72
N TRP A 18 -11.31 3.06 -10.70
CA TRP A 18 -10.27 3.22 -11.71
C TRP A 18 -8.92 3.52 -11.05
N LEU A 19 -7.85 3.17 -11.73
CA LEU A 19 -6.47 3.31 -11.26
C LEU A 19 -5.72 4.26 -12.19
N HIS A 20 -5.17 5.34 -11.63
CA HIS A 20 -4.34 6.31 -12.33
C HIS A 20 -2.87 6.18 -11.95
N GLN A 21 -2.01 5.97 -12.94
CA GLN A 21 -0.58 5.68 -12.76
C GLN A 21 0.31 6.50 -13.69
N GLY A 22 -0.18 7.65 -14.14
CA GLY A 22 0.38 8.38 -15.27
C GLY A 22 -0.20 7.89 -16.58
N GLY A 23 -0.57 8.82 -17.45
CA GLY A 23 -1.31 8.51 -18.68
C GLY A 23 -2.80 8.24 -18.42
N GLU A 24 -3.40 7.44 -19.29
CA GLU A 24 -4.84 7.16 -19.25
C GLU A 24 -5.23 6.32 -18.02
N PRO A 25 -6.33 6.65 -17.32
CA PRO A 25 -6.89 5.83 -16.25
C PRO A 25 -7.24 4.42 -16.72
N THR A 26 -7.00 3.43 -15.87
CA THR A 26 -7.30 2.01 -16.14
C THR A 26 -8.47 1.53 -15.29
N THR A 27 -9.40 0.77 -15.89
CA THR A 27 -10.59 0.19 -15.24
C THR A 27 -10.57 -1.32 -15.34
N LEU A 28 -11.22 -2.03 -14.41
CA LEU A 28 -11.39 -3.48 -14.48
C LEU A 28 -12.68 -3.92 -15.19
N ALA A 29 -13.60 -3.00 -15.42
CA ALA A 29 -14.83 -3.26 -16.17
C ALA A 29 -14.61 -3.04 -17.67
N ASP A 30 -15.25 -3.85 -18.51
CA ASP A 30 -15.29 -3.68 -19.98
C ASP A 30 -15.98 -2.38 -20.45
N LYS A 31 -16.39 -1.53 -19.51
CA LYS A 31 -16.88 -0.19 -19.84
C LYS A 31 -15.66 0.67 -20.15
N PRO A 32 -15.66 1.42 -21.26
CA PRO A 32 -14.65 2.45 -21.47
C PRO A 32 -14.64 3.29 -20.20
N ALA A 33 -13.45 3.56 -19.65
CA ALA A 33 -13.32 4.54 -18.59
C ALA A 33 -14.12 5.76 -19.08
N GLN A 34 -15.27 6.05 -18.44
CA GLN A 34 -15.95 7.33 -18.61
C GLN A 34 -14.84 8.38 -18.60
N GLN A 35 -14.90 9.42 -19.44
CA GLN A 35 -13.88 10.47 -19.43
C GLN A 35 -13.70 10.99 -18.01
N VAL A 36 -12.78 10.37 -17.29
CA VAL A 36 -12.47 10.68 -15.92
C VAL A 36 -11.62 11.91 -16.07
N GLN A 37 -12.01 13.00 -15.39
CA GLN A 37 -11.19 14.19 -15.36
C GLN A 37 -9.78 13.78 -14.94
N GLY A 38 -8.84 13.96 -15.88
CA GLY A 38 -7.44 13.60 -15.63
C GLY A 38 -6.95 14.31 -14.38
N ILE A 39 -6.19 13.59 -13.57
CA ILE A 39 -5.51 14.14 -12.40
C ILE A 39 -4.39 15.02 -12.93
N ALA A 40 -4.47 16.32 -12.68
CA ALA A 40 -3.60 17.34 -13.26
C ALA A 40 -2.29 17.41 -12.49
N ARG A 41 -1.47 16.37 -12.63
CA ARG A 41 -0.16 16.27 -11.98
C ARG A 41 0.97 16.28 -13.00
N GLU A 42 1.93 17.18 -12.76
CA GLU A 42 3.13 17.34 -13.58
C GLU A 42 4.28 16.42 -13.12
N ASP A 43 4.22 15.90 -11.88
CA ASP A 43 5.21 14.95 -11.38
C ASP A 43 5.02 13.55 -11.98
N ARG A 44 6.01 12.67 -11.81
CA ARG A 44 5.92 11.30 -12.35
C ARG A 44 5.30 10.37 -11.31
N CYS A 45 4.37 9.53 -11.75
CA CYS A 45 3.87 8.43 -10.93
C CYS A 45 5.01 7.51 -10.48
N ASN A 46 4.97 7.08 -9.22
CA ASN A 46 6.01 6.22 -8.63
C ASN A 46 5.63 4.72 -8.59
N HIS A 47 4.56 4.31 -9.27
CA HIS A 47 4.12 2.90 -9.27
C HIS A 47 3.57 2.46 -10.63
N ALA A 48 3.91 1.24 -11.02
CA ALA A 48 3.52 0.59 -12.28
C ALA A 48 2.84 -0.77 -12.01
N ILE A 49 1.83 -0.78 -11.14
CA ILE A 49 1.01 -1.94 -10.78
C ILE A 49 0.29 -2.51 -12.02
N PRO A 50 0.56 -3.77 -12.41
CA PRO A 50 -0.05 -4.37 -13.59
C PRO A 50 -1.41 -5.00 -13.24
N ILE A 51 -2.46 -4.19 -13.07
CA ILE A 51 -3.78 -4.70 -12.59
C ILE A 51 -4.46 -5.74 -13.50
N HIS A 52 -4.06 -5.82 -14.77
CA HIS A 52 -4.54 -6.83 -15.73
C HIS A 52 -3.64 -8.08 -15.83
N ALA A 53 -2.55 -8.16 -15.06
CA ALA A 53 -1.71 -9.34 -15.02
C ALA A 53 -2.49 -10.56 -14.54
N THR A 54 -2.08 -11.75 -14.99
CA THR A 54 -2.64 -13.02 -14.52
C THR A 54 -2.54 -13.13 -13.00
N SER A 55 -3.46 -13.86 -12.39
CA SER A 55 -3.42 -14.09 -10.95
C SER A 55 -2.17 -14.90 -10.55
N ALA A 56 -1.56 -14.55 -9.41
CA ALA A 56 -0.50 -15.34 -8.80
C ALA A 56 -0.94 -16.79 -8.57
N ALA A 57 -0.01 -17.74 -8.67
CA ALA A 57 -0.29 -19.16 -8.48
C ALA A 57 -0.87 -19.45 -7.08
N GLN A 58 -1.70 -20.50 -6.98
CA GLN A 58 -2.41 -20.85 -5.75
C GLN A 58 -1.51 -20.96 -4.50
N PRO A 59 -0.32 -21.59 -4.53
CA PRO A 59 0.54 -21.65 -3.34
C PRO A 59 1.02 -20.28 -2.84
N HIS A 60 1.22 -19.30 -3.74
CA HIS A 60 1.58 -17.94 -3.35
C HIS A 60 0.40 -17.19 -2.74
N ARG A 61 -0.82 -17.48 -3.18
CA ARG A 61 -2.05 -16.95 -2.58
C ARG A 61 -2.25 -17.53 -1.18
N GLU A 62 -2.07 -18.83 -1.00
CA GLU A 62 -2.18 -19.49 0.31
C GLU A 62 -1.17 -18.94 1.31
N MET A 63 0.06 -18.64 0.86
CA MET A 63 1.07 -17.99 1.70
C MET A 63 0.60 -16.65 2.25
N LEU A 64 -0.19 -15.86 1.49
CA LEU A 64 -0.73 -14.60 1.99
C LEU A 64 -1.54 -14.79 3.27
N SER A 65 -2.26 -15.90 3.44
CA SER A 65 -3.04 -16.17 4.66
C SER A 65 -2.16 -16.23 5.91
N THR A 66 -0.88 -16.60 5.77
CA THR A 66 0.06 -16.70 6.90
C THR A 66 0.61 -15.33 7.32
N VAL A 67 0.70 -14.38 6.38
CA VAL A 67 1.20 -13.02 6.63
C VAL A 67 0.08 -11.99 6.72
N TRP A 68 -1.17 -12.36 6.42
CA TRP A 68 -2.28 -11.41 6.32
C TRP A 68 -2.51 -10.64 7.62
N LYS A 69 -2.35 -11.29 8.77
CA LYS A 69 -2.55 -10.65 10.09
C LYS A 69 -1.35 -9.84 10.56
N ASP A 70 -0.24 -9.85 9.81
CA ASP A 70 0.92 -9.04 10.13
C ASP A 70 0.63 -7.55 9.95
N LEU A 71 0.94 -6.75 10.97
CA LEU A 71 0.67 -5.31 10.94
C LEU A 71 1.54 -4.59 9.91
N MET A 72 2.79 -5.03 9.72
CA MET A 72 3.65 -4.45 8.68
C MET A 72 3.11 -4.79 7.29
N PHE A 73 2.74 -6.05 7.04
CA PHE A 73 2.07 -6.44 5.80
C PHE A 73 0.80 -5.61 5.54
N GLN A 74 -0.06 -5.45 6.56
CA GLN A 74 -1.27 -4.63 6.47
C GLN A 74 -0.97 -3.15 6.15
N ALA A 75 0.06 -2.57 6.79
CA ALA A 75 0.51 -1.22 6.50
C ALA A 75 1.08 -1.06 5.08
N MET A 76 1.61 -2.15 4.52
CA MET A 76 2.26 -2.20 3.20
C MET A 76 1.30 -2.53 2.05
N LEU A 77 0.03 -2.82 2.33
CA LEU A 77 -0.94 -3.16 1.29
C LEU A 77 -1.07 -2.04 0.25
N PRO A 78 -1.20 -2.39 -1.04
CA PRO A 78 -1.18 -1.41 -2.11
C PRO A 78 -2.57 -0.76 -2.33
N VAL A 79 -3.28 -0.42 -1.26
CA VAL A 79 -4.68 0.06 -1.29
C VAL A 79 -4.80 1.41 -0.57
N PRO A 80 -5.78 2.26 -0.95
CA PRO A 80 -6.14 3.44 -0.18
C PRO A 80 -6.33 3.14 1.30
N LYS A 81 -5.73 3.97 2.15
CA LYS A 81 -5.78 3.82 3.59
C LYS A 81 -7.23 3.85 4.11
N THR A 82 -7.50 3.04 5.13
CA THR A 82 -8.82 2.93 5.79
C THR A 82 -8.84 3.49 7.21
N GLY A 83 -7.72 4.02 7.70
CA GLY A 83 -7.55 4.52 9.07
C GLY A 83 -6.61 5.74 9.14
N PRO A 84 -5.90 5.96 10.27
CA PRO A 84 -5.08 7.16 10.47
C PRO A 84 -3.96 7.28 9.43
N GLY A 85 -3.55 6.17 8.81
CA GLY A 85 -2.56 6.18 7.73
C GLY A 85 -1.15 6.47 8.23
N ILE A 86 -0.87 6.21 9.50
CA ILE A 86 0.48 6.33 10.05
C ILE A 86 0.78 5.11 10.90
N TRP A 87 1.97 4.56 10.73
CA TRP A 87 2.46 3.38 11.43
C TRP A 87 3.88 3.62 11.92
N TYR A 88 4.25 3.00 13.04
CA TYR A 88 5.61 3.02 13.56
C TYR A 88 6.07 1.60 13.85
N PHE A 89 7.24 1.24 13.33
CA PHE A 89 7.82 -0.09 13.48
C PHE A 89 9.30 -0.02 13.89
N ASP A 90 9.72 -0.92 14.77
CA ASP A 90 11.12 -1.20 15.06
C ASP A 90 11.50 -2.54 14.42
N VAL A 91 11.98 -2.45 13.16
CA VAL A 91 12.20 -3.61 12.30
C VAL A 91 13.41 -3.43 11.40
N GLU A 92 14.02 -4.54 11.01
CA GLU A 92 15.06 -4.53 9.98
C GLU A 92 14.50 -4.06 8.63
N LEU A 93 15.25 -3.20 7.94
CA LEU A 93 14.80 -2.59 6.68
C LEU A 93 14.57 -3.59 5.54
N LEU A 94 15.13 -4.80 5.63
CA LEU A 94 14.98 -5.81 4.60
C LEU A 94 13.51 -6.21 4.40
N TYR A 95 12.75 -6.38 5.49
CA TYR A 95 11.35 -6.78 5.45
C TYR A 95 10.46 -5.76 4.69
N PRO A 96 10.39 -4.47 5.09
CA PRO A 96 9.64 -3.47 4.35
C PRO A 96 10.18 -3.25 2.93
N THR A 97 11.48 -3.44 2.69
CA THR A 97 12.05 -3.35 1.33
C THR A 97 11.48 -4.43 0.40
N LEU A 98 11.30 -5.66 0.89
CA LEU A 98 10.64 -6.73 0.12
C LEU A 98 9.16 -6.41 -0.12
N LEU A 99 8.44 -6.00 0.92
CA LEU A 99 7.01 -5.71 0.82
C LEU A 99 6.68 -4.47 -0.02
N CYS A 100 7.62 -3.52 -0.20
CA CYS A 100 7.43 -2.38 -1.10
C CYS A 100 7.01 -2.82 -2.51
N LYS A 101 7.45 -4.01 -2.94
CA LYS A 101 7.12 -4.60 -4.25
C LYS A 101 5.63 -4.84 -4.45
N LEU A 102 4.81 -4.96 -3.39
CA LEU A 102 3.36 -5.02 -3.51
C LEU A 102 2.78 -3.85 -4.33
N SER A 103 3.42 -2.69 -4.25
CA SER A 103 3.01 -1.49 -4.99
C SER A 103 3.69 -1.32 -6.35
N SER A 104 4.51 -2.28 -6.80
CA SER A 104 5.29 -2.21 -8.05
C SER A 104 6.00 -0.85 -8.24
N PRO A 105 6.87 -0.44 -7.31
CA PRO A 105 7.48 0.89 -7.31
C PRO A 105 8.40 1.11 -8.51
N VAL A 106 8.33 2.28 -9.14
CA VAL A 106 9.29 2.71 -10.18
C VAL A 106 10.58 3.24 -9.54
N PHE A 107 10.44 4.00 -8.47
CA PHE A 107 11.52 4.45 -7.60
C PHE A 107 11.27 3.96 -6.18
N ALA A 108 12.33 3.69 -5.42
CA ALA A 108 12.20 3.25 -4.04
C ALA A 108 11.33 4.24 -3.23
N PRO A 109 10.28 3.79 -2.52
CA PRO A 109 9.43 4.65 -1.70
C PRO A 109 10.01 4.86 -0.29
N ILE A 110 11.27 4.47 -0.09
CA ILE A 110 11.99 4.54 1.18
C ILE A 110 12.90 5.77 1.17
N ARG A 111 12.84 6.57 2.23
CA ARG A 111 13.65 7.78 2.42
C ARG A 111 14.20 7.82 3.84
N ALA A 112 15.41 8.36 4.01
CA ALA A 112 15.94 8.61 5.34
C ALA A 112 15.29 9.86 5.94
N MET A 113 14.76 9.74 7.16
CA MET A 113 14.12 10.86 7.89
C MET A 113 15.05 12.07 8.03
N ALA A 114 16.35 11.81 8.20
CA ALA A 114 17.36 12.86 8.35
C ALA A 114 17.54 13.76 7.10
N ASN A 115 17.05 13.32 5.94
CA ASN A 115 17.25 14.01 4.66
C ASN A 115 15.97 14.68 4.14
N MET A 116 14.92 14.74 4.95
CA MET A 116 13.64 15.30 4.54
C MET A 116 13.15 16.37 5.51
N THR A 117 12.62 17.45 4.96
CA THR A 117 11.84 18.46 5.67
C THR A 117 10.39 18.01 5.82
N LEU A 118 9.61 18.66 6.69
CA LEU A 118 8.18 18.34 6.83
C LEU A 118 7.45 18.55 5.50
N GLU A 119 7.73 19.66 4.83
CA GLU A 119 7.11 20.07 3.57
C GLU A 119 7.33 18.99 2.50
N GLN A 120 8.57 18.53 2.34
CA GLN A 120 8.91 17.45 1.40
C GLN A 120 8.19 16.13 1.73
N ILE A 121 7.99 15.82 3.02
CA ILE A 121 7.24 14.62 3.44
C ILE A 121 5.76 14.78 3.11
N ILE A 122 5.17 15.95 3.41
CA ILE A 122 3.76 16.25 3.10
C ILE A 122 3.53 16.16 1.59
N ASP A 123 4.41 16.73 0.77
CA ASP A 123 4.33 16.65 -0.69
C ASP A 123 4.37 15.20 -1.18
N ALA A 124 5.32 14.41 -0.67
CA ALA A 124 5.44 12.98 -1.01
C ALA A 124 4.23 12.14 -0.55
N MET A 125 3.61 12.53 0.56
CA MET A 125 2.37 11.93 1.09
C MET A 125 1.13 12.35 0.28
N GLY A 126 1.19 13.46 -0.46
CA GLY A 126 0.15 13.88 -1.39
C GLY A 126 0.20 13.20 -2.75
N GLN A 127 1.27 12.47 -3.08
CA GLN A 127 1.51 11.94 -4.43
C GLN A 127 0.68 10.73 -4.82
N SER A 128 0.40 9.81 -3.88
CA SER A 128 -0.26 8.55 -4.19
C SER A 128 -1.09 8.05 -3.01
N ASN A 129 -2.19 7.35 -3.26
CA ASN A 129 -2.98 6.68 -2.24
C ASN A 129 -2.76 5.14 -2.17
N VAL A 130 -2.00 4.54 -3.09
CA VAL A 130 -1.79 3.07 -3.14
C VAL A 130 -0.40 2.64 -2.72
N GLN A 131 0.61 3.50 -2.73
CA GLN A 131 1.97 3.14 -2.36
C GLN A 131 2.31 3.79 -1.01
N PRO A 132 2.66 3.06 0.06
CA PRO A 132 3.10 3.68 1.32
C PRO A 132 4.39 4.52 1.15
N LEU A 133 4.58 5.54 2.00
CA LEU A 133 5.85 6.27 2.14
C LEU A 133 6.57 5.75 3.37
N LEU A 134 7.83 5.34 3.23
CA LEU A 134 8.62 4.80 4.33
C LEU A 134 9.72 5.78 4.71
N LEU A 135 9.72 6.23 5.97
CA LEU A 135 10.77 7.07 6.54
C LEU A 135 11.60 6.26 7.53
N THR A 136 12.89 6.14 7.25
CA THR A 136 13.82 5.30 8.01
C THR A 136 14.77 6.11 8.87
N GLY A 137 15.34 5.46 9.89
CA GLY A 137 16.28 6.11 10.81
C GLY A 137 15.59 7.15 11.70
N VAL A 138 14.33 6.93 12.03
CA VAL A 138 13.61 7.74 13.02
C VAL A 138 14.25 7.54 14.40
N ARG A 139 14.38 8.64 15.15
CA ARG A 139 15.15 8.78 16.38
C ARG A 139 14.53 9.93 17.18
N ASP A 140 14.82 10.01 18.47
CA ASP A 140 14.25 11.00 19.40
C ASP A 140 14.43 12.45 18.95
N ARG A 141 15.56 12.77 18.29
CA ARG A 141 15.80 14.10 17.71
C ARG A 141 14.75 14.53 16.68
N HIS A 142 13.96 13.59 16.16
CA HIS A 142 12.89 13.84 15.19
C HIS A 142 11.50 13.91 15.84
N ALA A 143 11.38 13.84 17.18
CA ALA A 143 10.09 13.75 17.88
C ALA A 143 9.10 14.86 17.48
N GLN A 144 9.54 16.13 17.48
CA GLN A 144 8.69 17.26 17.07
C GLN A 144 8.20 17.14 15.61
N LEU A 145 9.06 16.66 14.71
CA LEU A 145 8.68 16.44 13.32
C LEU A 145 7.65 15.30 13.22
N VAL A 146 7.85 14.22 13.99
CA VAL A 146 6.92 13.09 14.02
C VAL A 146 5.56 13.48 14.59
N GLU A 147 5.49 14.28 15.65
CA GLU A 147 4.22 14.79 16.19
C GLU A 147 3.43 15.58 15.14
N ARG A 148 4.11 16.44 14.37
CA ARG A 148 3.49 17.18 13.26
C ARG A 148 3.00 16.25 12.16
N LEU A 149 3.75 15.19 11.85
CA LEU A 149 3.35 14.18 10.87
C LEU A 149 2.16 13.34 11.34
N VAL A 150 2.11 12.96 12.62
CA VAL A 150 0.97 12.25 13.22
C VAL A 150 -0.30 13.10 13.09
N ALA A 151 -0.21 14.41 13.30
CA ALA A 151 -1.34 15.32 13.14
C ALA A 151 -1.77 15.50 11.68
N ALA A 152 -0.83 15.52 10.74
CA ALA A 152 -1.10 15.73 9.31
C ALA A 152 -1.54 14.46 8.56
N ALA A 153 -1.00 13.29 8.93
CA ALA A 153 -1.16 12.04 8.20
C ALA A 153 -2.64 11.65 7.94
N PRO A 154 -3.60 11.82 8.88
CA PRO A 154 -5.01 11.53 8.64
C PRO A 154 -5.60 12.27 7.44
N ALA A 155 -5.17 13.50 7.16
CA ALA A 155 -5.66 14.32 6.05
C ALA A 155 -4.99 14.03 4.70
N LEU A 156 -3.88 13.29 4.69
CA LEU A 156 -3.11 13.00 3.48
C LEU A 156 -3.48 11.63 2.90
N PRO A 157 -3.49 11.44 1.57
CA PRO A 157 -4.04 10.23 0.96
C PRO A 157 -3.17 8.97 1.20
N ARG A 158 -1.86 9.14 1.37
CA ARG A 158 -0.88 8.05 1.47
C ARG A 158 -0.78 7.49 2.88
N THR A 159 -0.42 6.22 3.00
CA THR A 159 0.03 5.63 4.27
C THR A 159 1.48 6.03 4.55
N LEU A 160 1.76 6.58 5.73
CA LEU A 160 3.09 6.87 6.25
C LEU A 160 3.56 5.73 7.16
N ILE A 161 4.77 5.25 6.93
CA ILE A 161 5.39 4.22 7.76
C ILE A 161 6.72 4.78 8.27
N LEU A 162 6.85 4.83 9.59
CA LEU A 162 8.03 5.29 10.29
C LEU A 162 8.80 4.07 10.79
N ILE A 163 10.10 4.02 10.49
CA ILE A 163 10.99 2.94 10.95
C ILE A 163 12.12 3.55 11.77
N GLY A 164 12.17 3.18 13.03
CA GLY A 164 13.13 3.66 14.02
C GLY A 164 13.25 2.71 15.20
N LYS A 165 13.99 3.09 16.23
CA LYS A 165 14.11 2.27 17.45
C LYS A 165 12.91 2.47 18.39
N ALA A 166 12.55 1.45 19.15
CA ALA A 166 11.42 1.46 20.09
C ALA A 166 11.47 2.55 21.18
N GLU A 167 12.62 3.21 21.37
CA GLU A 167 12.85 4.26 22.38
C GLU A 167 12.06 5.57 22.10
N MET A 168 11.48 5.72 20.92
CA MET A 168 10.63 6.88 20.59
C MET A 168 9.29 6.83 21.33
N PRO A 169 8.91 7.87 22.10
CA PRO A 169 7.65 7.92 22.83
C PRO A 169 6.49 8.28 21.90
N LEU A 170 6.08 7.33 21.06
CA LEU A 170 4.87 7.48 20.23
C LEU A 170 3.70 6.78 20.90
N SER A 171 2.56 7.46 20.97
CA SER A 171 1.31 6.92 21.55
C SER A 171 0.79 5.67 20.82
N HIS A 172 1.30 5.37 19.62
CA HIS A 172 0.90 4.25 18.76
C HIS A 172 2.11 3.52 18.16
N SER A 173 3.08 3.13 18.99
CA SER A 173 4.16 2.24 18.55
C SER A 173 3.65 0.82 18.32
N PHE A 174 3.77 0.30 17.10
CA PHE A 174 3.42 -1.08 16.77
C PHE A 174 4.71 -1.90 16.64
N SER A 175 5.07 -2.63 17.68
CA SER A 175 6.17 -3.59 17.64
C SER A 175 5.62 -4.99 17.49
N MET A 176 5.35 -5.42 16.27
CA MET A 176 5.32 -6.85 15.95
C MET A 176 5.83 -7.03 14.53
N LEU A 177 6.97 -7.72 14.41
CA LEU A 177 7.17 -8.59 13.28
C LEU A 177 6.50 -9.92 13.62
N PRO A 178 5.99 -10.64 12.62
CA PRO A 178 5.76 -12.05 12.77
C PRO A 178 7.13 -12.73 12.83
N ASP A 179 7.21 -13.86 13.53
CA ASP A 179 8.36 -14.77 13.45
C ASP A 179 8.33 -15.49 12.08
N LEU A 180 8.42 -14.72 11.00
CA LEU A 180 8.41 -15.21 9.63
C LEU A 180 9.85 -15.40 9.18
N PRO A 181 10.25 -16.63 8.84
CA PRO A 181 11.52 -16.89 8.20
C PRO A 181 11.67 -16.01 6.96
N LEU A 182 12.76 -15.25 6.86
CA LEU A 182 13.04 -14.35 5.74
C LEU A 182 12.90 -15.05 4.37
N GLN A 183 13.25 -16.33 4.29
CA GLN A 183 13.09 -17.17 3.09
C GLN A 183 11.64 -17.21 2.57
N ASN A 184 10.64 -17.13 3.44
CA ASN A 184 9.23 -17.10 3.07
C ASN A 184 8.83 -15.78 2.41
N LEU A 185 9.66 -14.75 2.53
CA LEU A 185 9.41 -13.41 2.00
C LEU A 185 10.23 -13.10 0.75
N ILE A 186 11.26 -13.89 0.44
CA ILE A 186 12.09 -13.65 -0.74
C ILE A 186 11.43 -14.22 -2.00
N LEU A 187 10.80 -15.40 -1.87
CA LEU A 187 10.26 -16.17 -2.99
C LEU A 187 8.94 -15.65 -3.59
N PRO A 188 8.00 -15.04 -2.83
CA PRO A 188 6.71 -14.67 -3.40
C PRO A 188 6.79 -13.63 -4.52
N PRO A 189 5.92 -13.72 -5.54
CA PRO A 189 5.82 -12.72 -6.61
C PRO A 189 5.05 -11.50 -6.11
N TRP A 190 5.67 -10.70 -5.23
CA TRP A 190 5.01 -9.60 -4.52
C TRP A 190 4.30 -8.60 -5.42
N GLU A 191 4.84 -8.27 -6.59
CA GLU A 191 4.20 -7.36 -7.55
C GLU A 191 2.87 -7.93 -8.06
N GLN A 192 2.85 -9.21 -8.40
CA GLN A 192 1.64 -9.91 -8.87
C GLN A 192 0.63 -10.10 -7.74
N LEU A 193 1.09 -10.40 -6.52
CA LEU A 193 0.24 -10.50 -5.33
C LEU A 193 -0.37 -9.14 -4.99
N GLY A 194 0.40 -8.06 -5.07
CA GLY A 194 -0.09 -6.71 -4.86
C GLY A 194 -1.10 -6.26 -5.92
N ALA A 195 -0.86 -6.58 -7.20
CA ALA A 195 -1.82 -6.35 -8.27
C ALA A 195 -3.13 -7.10 -8.04
N ASN A 196 -3.07 -8.36 -7.58
CA ASN A 196 -4.24 -9.15 -7.21
C ASN A 196 -5.03 -8.51 -6.05
N ILE A 197 -4.33 -8.10 -4.98
CA ILE A 197 -4.95 -7.44 -3.82
C ILE A 197 -5.64 -6.14 -4.24
N LEU A 198 -4.96 -5.31 -5.06
CA LEU A 198 -5.53 -4.06 -5.54
C LEU A 198 -6.76 -4.30 -6.42
N ARG A 199 -6.73 -5.34 -7.26
CA ARG A 199 -7.87 -5.75 -8.08
C ARG A 199 -9.07 -6.14 -7.22
N ASP A 200 -8.86 -6.97 -6.21
CA ASP A 200 -9.93 -7.37 -5.31
C ASP A 200 -10.49 -6.19 -4.53
N TYR A 201 -9.64 -5.26 -4.12
CA TYR A 201 -10.04 -4.02 -3.48
C TYR A 201 -10.90 -3.15 -4.41
N MET A 202 -10.47 -2.93 -5.65
CA MET A 202 -11.22 -2.16 -6.66
C MET A 202 -12.58 -2.80 -6.99
N LEU A 203 -12.68 -4.12 -6.91
CA LEU A 203 -13.92 -4.87 -7.14
C LEU A 203 -14.80 -5.00 -5.88
N GLY A 204 -14.38 -4.45 -4.73
CA GLY A 204 -15.11 -4.56 -3.47
C GLY A 204 -15.11 -5.98 -2.87
N ARG A 205 -14.14 -6.82 -3.25
CA ARG A 205 -13.99 -8.22 -2.81
C ARG A 205 -12.99 -8.37 -1.65
N LEU A 206 -12.22 -7.34 -1.35
CA LEU A 206 -11.27 -7.36 -0.24
C LEU A 206 -12.02 -7.22 1.10
N THR A 207 -12.06 -8.30 1.88
CA THR A 207 -12.70 -8.32 3.21
C THR A 207 -11.70 -8.03 4.33
N SER A 208 -12.16 -7.47 5.45
CA SER A 208 -11.36 -7.20 6.65
C SER A 208 -10.79 -8.47 7.32
N GLU A 209 -11.36 -9.63 7.01
CA GLU A 209 -10.86 -10.94 7.46
C GLU A 209 -9.81 -11.55 6.52
N GLY A 210 -9.54 -10.89 5.38
CA GLY A 210 -8.74 -11.26 4.20
C GLY A 210 -8.01 -12.60 4.13
N GLY A 211 -8.70 -13.69 4.42
CA GLY A 211 -8.20 -15.05 4.24
C GLY A 211 -9.11 -15.94 3.38
N ALA A 212 -10.41 -15.64 3.29
CA ALA A 212 -11.35 -16.57 2.66
C ALA A 212 -11.11 -16.75 1.15
N GLY A 213 -10.80 -15.69 0.40
CA GLY A 213 -10.52 -15.79 -1.06
C GLY A 213 -9.11 -16.28 -1.41
N TYR A 214 -8.18 -16.23 -0.45
CA TYR A 214 -6.77 -16.64 -0.64
C TYR A 214 -6.48 -18.03 -0.05
N GLY A 215 -7.48 -18.69 0.55
CA GLY A 215 -7.41 -20.04 1.12
C GLY A 215 -8.62 -20.95 0.86
N ALA A 216 -9.70 -20.48 0.22
CA ALA A 216 -10.78 -21.35 -0.23
C ALA A 216 -10.54 -21.78 -1.69
N SER A 217 -10.39 -23.08 -1.88
CA SER A 217 -10.53 -23.73 -3.18
C SER A 217 -11.82 -23.25 -3.85
N GLU A 218 -11.73 -22.68 -5.05
CA GLU A 218 -12.86 -22.72 -5.98
C GLU A 218 -13.07 -24.19 -6.34
N SER A 219 -13.94 -24.88 -5.61
CA SER A 219 -14.55 -26.10 -6.10
C SER A 219 -15.39 -25.71 -7.31
N SER A 220 -14.81 -25.91 -8.49
CA SER A 220 -15.44 -25.96 -9.79
C SER A 220 -16.87 -26.49 -9.72
N SER A 221 -17.85 -25.63 -10.00
CA SER A 221 -19.15 -26.07 -10.47
C SER A 221 -19.00 -26.48 -11.94
N ALA A 222 -18.52 -27.70 -12.17
CA ALA A 222 -18.76 -28.38 -13.43
C ALA A 222 -20.17 -28.99 -13.35
N ALA A 223 -21.15 -28.24 -13.83
CA ALA A 223 -22.44 -28.79 -14.20
C ALA A 223 -22.26 -29.58 -15.52
N THR A 224 -22.42 -30.90 -15.44
CA THR A 224 -23.05 -31.75 -16.46
C THR A 224 -23.57 -33.00 -15.78
#